data_AF-A0A9P9BJD0-F1
#
_entry.id   AF-A0A9P9BJD0-F1
#
_cell.length_a   1.000
_cell.length_b   1.000
_cell.length_c   1.000
_cell.angle_alpha   90.00
_cell.angle_beta   90.00
_cell.angle_gamma   90.00
#
_symmetry.space_group_name_H-M   'P 1'
#
loop_
_entity.id
_entity.type
_entity.pdbx_description
1 polymer ?
#
loop_
_entity_poly.entity_id
_entity_poly.type
_entity_poly.pdbx_seq_one_letter_code
_entity_poly.pdbx_strand_id
1 'polypeptide(L)'
;MATSQLERLPTELLDAILEHLTRRGLAHLSACSKTLRRRVEPTLYRGLGSWRESRAISWGLARGYQTVVMKAITYGGAIPRRCCYVFLELLKKRLLRVFRMLWKKGCWSPKTPTWHYGSWRGGTVFFSPRVKTDNHWRLYCDYGCLEGAGMEMISLASTPACRPFMRTMLEYPSTSMHCGGVAIADLFLANILQRPDATFDLVHYVLDHGANPYRMQGTHHASSCPLVMAMLNRAEPEIFDLLLARGASIHGRRFHPGPDRPSHIPIFMAAHLMADLGLERSWMLKCLKHGAMINHTACILHQHRRGRGTDKTAQKHYIAFPIYAFLDSYSKWTLQPPSPKIGPIDGIKFWLDRGVVIGADGIPDSGGTARPIYRGIMLRPLACFLIDKFGIGKLADDDFFAVIKYLAGFGVDSNHVLDMLRESHEEYLQASEVVQQRWEEVLGMVGFDYGLWSAAIASEI
;
A
#
# COMPACT_ATOMS: atom_id res chain seq x y z
N MET A 1 25.01 -53.77 26.40
CA MET A 1 23.81 -52.99 26.81
C MET A 1 22.63 -53.94 26.86
N ALA A 2 21.98 -54.09 28.02
CA ALA A 2 20.82 -54.96 28.14
C ALA A 2 19.63 -54.40 27.33
N THR A 3 19.12 -55.17 26.37
CA THR A 3 17.88 -54.84 25.65
C THR A 3 16.73 -54.87 26.65
N SER A 4 15.94 -53.79 26.74
CA SER A 4 14.83 -53.76 27.69
C SER A 4 13.82 -54.86 27.36
N GLN A 5 13.20 -55.49 28.36
CA GLN A 5 12.20 -56.54 28.15
C GLN A 5 11.02 -56.06 27.28
N LEU A 6 10.71 -54.75 27.33
CA LEU A 6 9.70 -54.11 26.49
C LEU A 6 10.02 -54.17 24.99
N GLU A 7 11.29 -54.19 24.60
CA GLU A 7 11.68 -54.28 23.17
C GLU A 7 11.38 -55.65 22.58
N ARG A 8 11.32 -56.69 23.42
CA ARG A 8 11.07 -58.08 23.02
C ARG A 8 9.58 -58.43 22.95
N LEU A 9 8.70 -57.51 23.33
CA LEU A 9 7.27 -57.76 23.28
C LEU A 9 6.78 -57.89 21.83
N PRO A 10 5.92 -58.89 21.54
CA PRO A 10 5.14 -58.98 20.31
C PRO A 10 4.45 -57.65 19.96
N THR A 11 4.20 -57.41 18.67
CA THR A 11 3.61 -56.15 18.17
C THR A 11 2.25 -55.88 18.78
N GLU A 12 1.44 -56.91 18.87
CA GLU A 12 0.07 -56.89 19.36
C GLU A 12 0.01 -56.49 20.84
N LEU A 13 0.90 -57.06 21.66
CA LEU A 13 0.97 -56.74 23.09
C LEU A 13 1.50 -55.34 23.32
N LEU A 14 2.49 -54.91 22.54
CA LEU A 14 2.98 -53.53 22.65
C LEU A 14 1.88 -52.55 22.25
N ASP A 15 1.20 -52.77 21.13
CA ASP A 15 0.15 -51.88 20.62
C ASP A 15 -1.00 -51.74 21.64
N ALA A 16 -1.44 -52.85 22.25
CA ALA A 16 -2.41 -52.82 23.34
C ALA A 16 -1.93 -51.97 24.54
N ILE A 17 -0.65 -52.08 24.91
CA ILE A 17 -0.07 -51.22 25.96
C ILE A 17 -0.06 -49.76 25.51
N LEU A 18 0.31 -49.47 24.25
CA LEU A 18 0.36 -48.10 23.73
C LEU A 18 -1.02 -47.43 23.73
N GLU A 19 -2.10 -48.18 23.49
CA GLU A 19 -3.48 -47.67 23.55
C GLU A 19 -3.88 -47.18 24.95
N HIS A 20 -3.31 -47.78 26.00
CA HIS A 20 -3.57 -47.39 27.39
C HIS A 20 -2.62 -46.30 27.93
N LEU A 21 -1.53 -45.99 27.22
CA LEU A 21 -0.58 -44.98 27.69
C LEU A 21 -1.06 -43.56 27.40
N THR A 22 -0.90 -42.69 28.40
CA THR A 22 -1.04 -41.24 28.18
C THR A 22 0.02 -40.74 27.21
N ARG A 23 -0.21 -39.58 26.56
CA ARG A 23 0.78 -38.95 25.67
C ARG A 23 2.12 -38.71 26.34
N ARG A 24 2.11 -38.33 27.61
CA ARG A 24 3.32 -38.15 28.40
C ARG A 24 4.05 -39.50 28.54
N GLY A 25 3.31 -40.58 28.80
CA GLY A 25 3.82 -41.95 28.80
C GLY A 25 4.42 -42.35 27.46
N LEU A 26 3.71 -42.13 26.35
CA LEU A 26 4.21 -42.41 25.00
C LEU A 26 5.48 -41.60 24.66
N ALA A 27 5.51 -40.31 25.02
CA ALA A 27 6.68 -39.46 24.81
C ALA A 27 7.88 -39.94 25.63
N HIS A 28 7.69 -40.28 26.90
CA HIS A 28 8.75 -40.85 27.74
C HIS A 28 9.24 -42.20 27.19
N LEU A 29 8.33 -43.09 26.80
CA LEU A 29 8.67 -44.38 26.21
C LEU A 29 9.46 -44.24 24.91
N SER A 30 9.10 -43.25 24.08
CA SER A 30 9.84 -42.91 22.86
C SER A 30 11.25 -42.35 23.14
N ALA A 31 11.48 -41.78 24.33
CA ALA A 31 12.79 -41.28 24.74
C ALA A 31 13.71 -42.41 25.24
N CYS A 32 13.16 -43.49 25.80
CA CYS A 32 13.92 -44.56 26.45
C CYS A 32 14.77 -45.44 25.50
N SER A 33 14.29 -45.72 24.28
CA SER A 33 15.00 -46.62 23.35
C SER A 33 14.77 -46.25 21.88
N LYS A 34 15.78 -46.46 21.03
CA LYS A 34 15.66 -46.28 19.56
C LYS A 34 14.67 -47.26 18.94
N THR A 35 14.63 -48.50 19.42
CA THR A 35 13.72 -49.56 18.94
C THR A 35 12.29 -49.24 19.33
N LEU A 36 12.06 -48.92 20.60
CA LEU A 36 10.74 -48.50 21.09
C LEU A 36 10.28 -47.21 20.41
N ARG A 37 11.17 -46.22 20.23
CA ARG A 37 10.86 -44.99 19.50
C ARG A 37 10.27 -45.25 18.12
N ARG A 38 10.86 -46.15 17.32
CA ARG A 38 10.35 -46.48 15.98
C ARG A 38 8.96 -47.10 16.01
N ARG A 39 8.63 -47.87 17.05
CA ARG A 39 7.32 -48.53 17.22
C ARG A 39 6.27 -47.59 17.83
N VAL A 40 6.69 -46.69 18.73
CA VAL A 40 5.82 -45.76 19.46
C VAL A 40 5.48 -44.50 18.66
N GLU A 41 6.42 -43.98 17.86
CA GLU A 41 6.22 -42.74 17.10
C GLU A 41 4.98 -42.77 16.18
N PRO A 42 4.69 -43.83 15.40
CA PRO A 42 3.46 -43.93 14.63
C PRO A 42 2.21 -43.65 15.48
N THR A 43 2.07 -44.32 16.63
CA THR A 43 0.93 -44.15 17.54
C THR A 43 0.90 -42.77 18.20
N LEU A 44 2.07 -42.24 18.58
CA LEU A 44 2.23 -40.91 19.13
C LEU A 44 1.76 -39.81 18.16
N TYR A 45 1.99 -39.99 16.86
CA TYR A 45 1.68 -39.00 15.82
C TYR A 45 0.35 -39.23 15.07
N ARG A 46 -0.18 -40.46 15.03
CA ARG A 46 -1.42 -40.86 14.33
C ARG A 46 -2.71 -40.74 15.17
N GLY A 47 -2.62 -40.54 16.49
CA GLY A 47 -3.72 -40.79 17.43
C GLY A 47 -5.08 -40.08 17.22
N LEU A 48 -6.05 -40.84 16.71
CA LEU A 48 -7.50 -40.97 17.02
C LEU A 48 -8.39 -39.73 17.26
N GLY A 49 -8.11 -38.58 16.63
CA GLY A 49 -9.12 -37.51 16.58
C GLY A 49 -8.68 -36.30 15.78
N SER A 50 -9.53 -35.86 14.85
CA SER A 50 -9.28 -34.83 13.84
C SER A 50 -8.78 -33.46 14.33
N TRP A 51 -8.85 -33.16 15.64
CA TRP A 51 -8.32 -31.92 16.24
C TRP A 51 -6.95 -32.08 16.92
N ARG A 52 -6.50 -33.33 17.11
CA ARG A 52 -5.40 -33.70 18.01
C ARG A 52 -4.06 -33.91 17.30
N GLU A 53 -4.09 -34.30 16.03
CA GLU A 53 -2.94 -34.40 15.11
C GLU A 53 -2.20 -33.06 14.93
N SER A 54 -2.92 -31.99 15.21
CA SER A 54 -2.50 -30.61 15.10
C SER A 54 -1.45 -30.15 16.13
N ARG A 55 -1.41 -30.72 17.35
CA ARG A 55 -0.55 -30.18 18.43
C ARG A 55 0.94 -30.49 18.28
N ALA A 56 1.30 -31.68 17.79
CA ALA A 56 2.70 -32.05 17.61
C ALA A 56 3.34 -31.25 16.47
N ILE A 57 2.59 -31.08 15.37
CA ILE A 57 2.93 -30.18 14.27
C ILE A 57 3.06 -28.76 14.82
N SER A 58 2.01 -28.17 15.42
CA SER A 58 2.06 -26.81 15.96
C SER A 58 3.19 -26.58 16.98
N TRP A 59 3.44 -27.53 17.86
CA TRP A 59 4.53 -27.44 18.84
C TRP A 59 5.91 -27.50 18.17
N GLY A 60 6.11 -28.46 17.25
CA GLY A 60 7.35 -28.57 16.49
C GLY A 60 7.64 -27.30 15.69
N LEU A 61 6.60 -26.67 15.15
CA LEU A 61 6.69 -25.42 14.40
C LEU A 61 6.99 -24.22 15.30
N ALA A 62 6.25 -24.09 16.41
CA ALA A 62 6.46 -23.04 17.41
C ALA A 62 7.89 -23.08 17.97
N ARG A 63 8.52 -24.26 18.04
CA ARG A 63 9.89 -24.44 18.54
C ARG A 63 10.97 -24.61 17.45
N GLY A 64 10.60 -24.64 16.17
CA GLY A 64 11.55 -24.85 15.07
C GLY A 64 12.12 -26.27 14.95
N TYR A 65 11.48 -27.27 15.58
CA TYR A 65 11.92 -28.66 15.56
C TYR A 65 11.49 -29.38 14.30
N GLN A 66 12.30 -29.21 13.25
CA GLN A 66 12.08 -29.75 11.93
C GLN A 66 11.75 -31.26 11.95
N THR A 67 12.53 -32.04 12.68
CA THR A 67 12.42 -33.50 12.76
C THR A 67 11.09 -33.96 13.32
N VAL A 68 10.52 -33.23 14.28
CA VAL A 68 9.24 -33.53 14.91
C VAL A 68 8.10 -33.28 13.95
N VAL A 69 8.13 -32.14 13.25
CA VAL A 69 7.15 -31.82 12.20
C VAL A 69 7.20 -32.88 11.11
N MET A 70 8.41 -33.27 10.69
CA MET A 70 8.58 -34.25 9.63
C MET A 70 8.05 -35.63 9.98
N LYS A 71 8.30 -36.08 11.21
CA LYS A 71 7.76 -37.35 11.72
C LYS A 71 6.25 -37.31 11.82
N ALA A 72 5.70 -36.23 12.37
CA ALA A 72 4.25 -36.06 12.47
C ALA A 72 3.56 -36.15 11.11
N ILE A 73 4.08 -35.48 10.08
CA ILE A 73 3.58 -35.57 8.70
C ILE A 73 3.73 -36.99 8.14
N THR A 74 4.89 -37.62 8.37
CA THR A 74 5.19 -38.95 7.81
C THR A 74 4.25 -40.03 8.36
N TYR A 75 3.80 -39.89 9.60
CA TYR A 75 2.86 -40.81 10.23
C TYR A 75 1.39 -40.43 10.04
N GLY A 76 1.09 -39.46 9.18
CA GLY A 76 -0.27 -39.12 8.76
C GLY A 76 -0.94 -38.02 9.60
N GLY A 77 -0.20 -37.27 10.42
CA GLY A 77 -0.77 -36.15 11.16
C GLY A 77 -1.27 -35.04 10.22
N ALA A 78 -2.55 -34.67 10.35
CA ALA A 78 -3.12 -33.55 9.61
C ALA A 78 -2.56 -32.20 10.08
N ILE A 79 -2.29 -31.33 9.11
CA ILE A 79 -1.87 -29.95 9.35
C ILE A 79 -3.10 -29.17 9.84
N PRO A 80 -3.05 -28.54 11.03
CA PRO A 80 -4.19 -27.80 11.58
C PRO A 80 -4.76 -26.79 10.58
N ARG A 81 -6.09 -26.66 10.47
CA ARG A 81 -6.72 -25.63 9.60
C ARG A 81 -6.34 -24.19 9.99
N ARG A 82 -5.90 -23.96 11.24
CA ARG A 82 -5.40 -22.66 11.74
C ARG A 82 -3.90 -22.43 11.46
N CYS A 83 -3.27 -23.22 10.58
CA CYS A 83 -1.83 -23.19 10.30
C CYS A 83 -1.31 -22.12 9.33
N CYS A 84 -2.12 -21.15 8.90
CA CYS A 84 -1.57 -20.03 8.12
C CYS A 84 -0.43 -19.33 8.88
N TYR A 85 -0.53 -19.23 10.22
CA TYR A 85 0.52 -18.76 11.12
C TYR A 85 1.74 -19.70 11.23
N VAL A 86 1.51 -20.99 11.03
CA VAL A 86 2.54 -22.04 11.08
C VAL A 86 3.44 -21.99 9.85
N PHE A 87 2.84 -21.67 8.70
CA PHE A 87 3.54 -21.45 7.45
C PHE A 87 4.49 -20.26 7.55
N LEU A 88 4.05 -19.20 8.25
CA LEU A 88 4.89 -18.06 8.58
C LEU A 88 6.04 -18.41 9.52
N GLU A 89 5.77 -19.15 10.59
CA GLU A 89 6.82 -19.60 11.52
C GLU A 89 7.85 -20.53 10.85
N LEU A 90 7.44 -21.36 9.88
CA LEU A 90 8.36 -22.19 9.08
C LEU A 90 9.27 -21.34 8.21
N LEU A 91 8.71 -20.31 7.58
CA LEU A 91 9.44 -19.36 6.75
C LEU A 91 10.44 -18.55 7.58
N LYS A 92 10.01 -17.99 8.72
CA LYS A 92 10.89 -17.30 9.68
C LYS A 92 12.07 -18.15 10.14
N LYS A 93 11.80 -19.42 10.48
CA LYS A 93 12.82 -20.35 11.00
C LYS A 93 13.64 -21.04 9.93
N ARG A 94 13.57 -20.57 8.67
CA ARG A 94 14.32 -21.11 7.51
C ARG A 94 14.08 -22.61 7.27
N LEU A 95 12.90 -23.13 7.65
CA LEU A 95 12.53 -24.54 7.50
C LEU A 95 11.98 -24.85 6.09
N LEU A 96 12.59 -24.27 5.05
CA LEU A 96 12.24 -24.43 3.63
C LEU A 96 12.19 -25.89 3.18
N ARG A 97 12.99 -26.78 3.80
CA ARG A 97 12.99 -28.23 3.53
C ARG A 97 11.68 -28.90 3.95
N VAL A 98 11.07 -28.50 5.07
CA VAL A 98 9.76 -29.02 5.52
C VAL A 98 8.68 -28.58 4.56
N PHE A 99 8.73 -27.30 4.19
CA PHE A 99 7.79 -26.72 3.26
C PHE A 99 7.79 -27.45 1.90
N ARG A 100 8.97 -27.60 1.27
CA ARG A 100 9.09 -28.32 -0.02
C ARG A 100 8.53 -29.73 0.07
N MET A 101 8.68 -30.40 1.20
CA MET A 101 8.15 -31.76 1.37
C MET A 101 6.64 -31.79 1.57
N LEU A 102 6.09 -30.88 2.37
CA LEU A 102 4.65 -30.70 2.54
C LEU A 102 3.94 -30.43 1.22
N TRP A 103 4.57 -29.60 0.38
CA TRP A 103 4.10 -29.31 -0.97
C TRP A 103 4.17 -30.54 -1.88
N LYS A 104 5.33 -31.21 -1.95
CA LYS A 104 5.52 -32.43 -2.78
C LYS A 104 4.58 -33.58 -2.40
N LYS A 105 4.24 -33.73 -1.11
CA LYS A 105 3.34 -34.79 -0.63
C LYS A 105 1.85 -34.49 -0.90
N GLY A 106 1.52 -33.38 -1.56
CA GLY A 106 0.15 -33.05 -1.90
C GLY A 106 -0.73 -32.67 -0.70
N CYS A 107 -0.14 -32.54 0.50
CA CYS A 107 -0.86 -32.09 1.70
C CYS A 107 -1.47 -30.69 1.52
N TRP A 108 -0.96 -29.92 0.56
CA TRP A 108 -1.38 -28.56 0.20
C TRP A 108 -1.82 -28.46 -1.28
N SER A 109 -1.95 -29.59 -1.98
CA SER A 109 -2.38 -29.61 -3.38
C SER A 109 -3.90 -29.44 -3.51
N PRO A 110 -4.41 -28.60 -4.43
CA PRO A 110 -5.84 -28.49 -4.73
C PRO A 110 -6.50 -29.78 -5.23
N LYS A 111 -5.70 -30.80 -5.58
CA LYS A 111 -6.17 -32.05 -6.23
C LYS A 111 -6.53 -33.18 -5.26
N THR A 112 -6.46 -33.00 -3.94
CA THR A 112 -6.88 -34.06 -3.00
C THR A 112 -8.40 -33.98 -2.74
N PRO A 113 -9.19 -34.98 -3.18
CA PRO A 113 -10.63 -34.98 -2.95
C PRO A 113 -10.97 -35.51 -1.56
N THR A 114 -12.00 -34.91 -0.96
CA THR A 114 -12.84 -35.41 0.15
C THR A 114 -12.18 -35.70 1.50
N TRP A 115 -12.31 -34.74 2.41
CA TRP A 115 -12.40 -34.98 3.86
C TRP A 115 -13.84 -34.66 4.29
N HIS A 116 -14.63 -35.67 4.68
CA HIS A 116 -15.96 -35.48 5.25
C HIS A 116 -15.85 -34.96 6.70
N TYR A 117 -16.69 -34.00 7.11
CA TYR A 117 -17.45 -34.00 8.38
C TYR A 117 -18.21 -32.69 8.67
N GLY A 118 -19.46 -32.85 9.15
CA GLY A 118 -20.04 -32.25 10.36
C GLY A 118 -20.26 -30.73 10.46
N SER A 119 -21.51 -30.29 10.46
CA SER A 119 -21.91 -28.90 10.73
C SER A 119 -21.99 -28.59 12.22
N TRP A 120 -21.42 -27.47 12.67
CA TRP A 120 -21.97 -26.70 13.80
C TRP A 120 -21.55 -25.23 13.78
N ARG A 121 -22.40 -24.38 14.37
CA ARG A 121 -22.40 -22.91 14.32
C ARG A 121 -21.44 -22.30 15.34
N GLY A 122 -20.68 -21.31 14.91
CA GLY A 122 -19.82 -20.48 15.77
C GLY A 122 -18.66 -19.96 14.94
N GLY A 123 -18.67 -18.66 14.62
CA GLY A 123 -17.81 -18.04 13.60
C GLY A 123 -16.35 -18.48 13.64
N THR A 124 -15.85 -19.07 12.55
CA THR A 124 -14.44 -19.20 12.18
C THR A 124 -14.37 -19.66 10.71
N VAL A 125 -13.47 -19.05 9.92
CA VAL A 125 -12.94 -19.44 8.59
C VAL A 125 -13.79 -20.44 7.78
N PHE A 126 -14.49 -19.94 6.76
CA PHE A 126 -15.15 -20.80 5.77
C PHE A 126 -14.16 -21.23 4.68
N PHE A 127 -13.89 -22.53 4.58
CA PHE A 127 -13.68 -23.16 3.28
C PHE A 127 -15.08 -23.53 2.77
N SER A 128 -15.69 -22.69 1.93
CA SER A 128 -16.98 -23.03 1.33
C SER A 128 -16.78 -24.04 0.20
N PRO A 129 -17.48 -25.20 0.20
CA PRO A 129 -17.55 -26.03 -0.98
C PRO A 129 -18.63 -25.47 -1.93
N ARG A 130 -18.24 -25.32 -3.20
CA ARG A 130 -19.11 -25.15 -4.38
C ARG A 130 -19.84 -23.80 -4.50
N VAL A 131 -19.25 -22.90 -5.30
CA VAL A 131 -20.03 -22.22 -6.35
C VAL A 131 -19.47 -22.73 -7.66
N LYS A 132 -20.23 -23.59 -8.34
CA LYS A 132 -19.93 -24.06 -9.68
C LYS A 132 -20.23 -22.89 -10.63
N THR A 133 -19.24 -22.06 -10.90
CA THR A 133 -19.17 -21.38 -12.19
C THR A 133 -18.02 -22.02 -12.96
N ASP A 134 -18.23 -22.21 -14.26
CA ASP A 134 -17.59 -23.24 -15.08
C ASP A 134 -16.06 -23.42 -14.89
N ASN A 135 -15.66 -24.68 -14.71
CA ASN A 135 -14.32 -25.26 -14.88
C ASN A 135 -13.09 -24.76 -14.06
N HIS A 136 -13.23 -23.95 -13.00
CA HIS A 136 -12.05 -23.55 -12.20
C HIS A 136 -12.20 -23.77 -10.67
N TRP A 137 -11.20 -24.42 -10.07
CA TRP A 137 -11.04 -24.53 -8.60
C TRP A 137 -10.51 -23.21 -8.03
N ARG A 138 -11.21 -22.61 -7.06
CA ARG A 138 -10.74 -21.40 -6.35
C ARG A 138 -10.38 -21.75 -4.90
N LEU A 139 -9.14 -21.52 -4.50
CA LEU A 139 -8.74 -21.59 -3.09
C LEU A 139 -9.07 -20.24 -2.43
N TYR A 140 -9.99 -20.25 -1.47
CA TYR A 140 -10.29 -19.08 -0.63
C TYR A 140 -9.42 -19.14 0.62
N CYS A 141 -8.40 -18.28 0.69
CA CYS A 141 -7.68 -18.00 1.92
C CYS A 141 -8.16 -16.66 2.47
N ASP A 142 -8.40 -16.60 3.77
CA ASP A 142 -8.77 -15.39 4.49
C ASP A 142 -7.71 -14.29 4.24
N TYR A 143 -8.19 -13.09 3.87
CA TYR A 143 -7.37 -11.93 3.52
C TYR A 143 -6.41 -11.57 4.65
N GLY A 144 -6.85 -11.61 5.91
CA GLY A 144 -5.99 -11.29 7.05
C GLY A 144 -4.84 -12.28 7.27
N CYS A 145 -5.04 -13.56 6.93
CA CYS A 145 -3.98 -14.57 7.01
C CYS A 145 -2.96 -14.44 5.87
N LEU A 146 -3.42 -14.11 4.66
CA LEU A 146 -2.56 -13.94 3.49
C LEU A 146 -1.87 -12.59 3.43
N GLU A 147 -2.43 -11.55 4.03
CA GLU A 147 -1.77 -10.25 4.16
C GLU A 147 -0.59 -10.38 5.13
N GLY A 148 -0.80 -10.90 6.34
CA GLY A 148 0.29 -11.21 7.27
C GLY A 148 1.28 -12.22 6.68
N ALA A 149 0.78 -13.26 6.00
CA ALA A 149 1.65 -14.27 5.41
C ALA A 149 2.41 -13.83 4.16
N GLY A 150 1.77 -13.01 3.35
CA GLY A 150 2.31 -12.36 2.16
C GLY A 150 3.40 -11.39 2.55
N MET A 151 3.16 -10.48 3.50
CA MET A 151 4.15 -9.52 3.97
C MET A 151 5.45 -10.21 4.42
N GLU A 152 5.37 -11.29 5.20
CA GLU A 152 6.59 -12.00 5.64
C GLU A 152 7.17 -12.95 4.57
N MET A 153 6.33 -13.59 3.74
CA MET A 153 6.83 -14.33 2.58
C MET A 153 7.62 -13.44 1.64
N ILE A 154 7.15 -12.21 1.48
CA ILE A 154 7.70 -11.25 0.52
C ILE A 154 8.88 -10.53 1.15
N SER A 155 8.87 -10.26 2.47
CA SER A 155 10.07 -9.87 3.22
C SER A 155 11.20 -10.88 2.96
N LEU A 156 10.87 -12.17 2.96
CA LEU A 156 11.80 -13.25 2.65
C LEU A 156 12.05 -13.46 1.14
N ALA A 157 11.17 -13.05 0.22
CA ALA A 157 11.32 -13.22 -1.23
C ALA A 157 12.56 -12.50 -1.81
N SER A 158 12.99 -11.42 -1.18
CA SER A 158 14.28 -10.76 -1.46
C SER A 158 15.49 -11.66 -1.22
N THR A 159 15.37 -12.67 -0.36
CA THR A 159 16.43 -13.65 -0.15
C THR A 159 16.46 -14.64 -1.32
N PRO A 160 17.64 -14.97 -1.87
CA PRO A 160 17.76 -15.99 -2.91
C PRO A 160 17.09 -17.33 -2.54
N ALA A 161 16.99 -17.63 -1.24
CA ALA A 161 16.37 -18.83 -0.69
C ALA A 161 14.86 -18.94 -0.97
N CYS A 162 14.17 -17.82 -1.18
CA CYS A 162 12.72 -17.79 -1.36
C CYS A 162 12.28 -17.65 -2.83
N ARG A 163 13.21 -17.34 -3.75
CA ARG A 163 12.92 -17.34 -5.20
C ARG A 163 12.32 -18.67 -5.71
N PRO A 164 12.81 -19.86 -5.31
CA PRO A 164 12.19 -21.12 -5.73
C PRO A 164 10.75 -21.30 -5.22
N PHE A 165 10.45 -20.71 -4.06
CA PHE A 165 9.11 -20.76 -3.48
C PHE A 165 8.16 -19.84 -4.25
N MET A 166 8.56 -18.59 -4.47
CA MET A 166 7.78 -17.64 -5.28
C MET A 166 7.55 -18.18 -6.68
N ARG A 167 8.58 -18.77 -7.30
CA ARG A 167 8.48 -19.51 -8.57
C ARG A 167 7.41 -20.59 -8.51
N THR A 168 7.47 -21.46 -7.51
CA THR A 168 6.48 -22.53 -7.34
C THR A 168 5.05 -21.99 -7.19
N MET A 169 4.89 -20.88 -6.46
CA MET A 169 3.58 -20.24 -6.25
C MET A 169 3.05 -19.60 -7.53
N LEU A 170 3.92 -19.04 -8.37
CA LEU A 170 3.55 -18.31 -9.58
C LEU A 170 3.39 -19.23 -10.80
N GLU A 171 4.20 -20.28 -10.93
CA GLU A 171 4.15 -21.26 -12.03
C GLU A 171 2.98 -22.25 -11.91
N TYR A 172 2.34 -22.35 -10.75
CA TYR A 172 1.31 -23.37 -10.54
C TYR A 172 0.04 -23.04 -11.34
N PRO A 173 -0.45 -23.92 -12.25
CA PRO A 173 -1.53 -23.59 -13.20
C PRO A 173 -2.90 -23.24 -12.60
N SER A 174 -3.10 -23.51 -11.30
CA SER A 174 -4.35 -23.20 -10.59
C SER A 174 -4.32 -21.85 -9.86
N THR A 175 -3.43 -20.94 -10.25
CA THR A 175 -3.23 -19.60 -9.68
C THR A 175 -4.22 -18.55 -10.17
N SER A 176 -5.43 -18.95 -10.56
CA SER A 176 -6.63 -18.14 -10.30
C SER A 176 -6.94 -18.08 -8.79
N MET A 177 -5.90 -18.06 -7.95
CA MET A 177 -5.99 -17.99 -6.51
C MET A 177 -6.14 -16.51 -6.19
N HIS A 178 -7.39 -16.14 -5.92
CA HIS A 178 -7.76 -14.77 -5.60
C HIS A 178 -7.84 -14.65 -4.09
N CYS A 179 -7.05 -13.75 -3.51
CA CYS A 179 -7.22 -13.37 -2.11
C CYS A 179 -8.09 -12.11 -2.07
N GLY A 180 -9.33 -12.24 -1.61
CA GLY A 180 -10.28 -11.11 -1.62
C GLY A 180 -10.57 -10.55 -3.03
N GLY A 181 -10.42 -11.37 -4.09
CA GLY A 181 -10.56 -10.90 -5.47
C GLY A 181 -9.28 -10.34 -6.11
N VAL A 182 -8.16 -10.28 -5.37
CA VAL A 182 -6.85 -9.84 -5.88
C VAL A 182 -6.02 -11.05 -6.27
N ALA A 183 -5.40 -11.02 -7.46
CA ALA A 183 -4.50 -12.09 -7.89
C ALA A 183 -3.24 -12.11 -7.01
N ILE A 184 -2.76 -13.31 -6.63
CA ILE A 184 -1.55 -13.44 -5.80
C ILE A 184 -0.33 -12.75 -6.43
N ALA A 185 -0.18 -12.83 -7.75
CA ALA A 185 0.92 -12.17 -8.45
C ALA A 185 0.90 -10.64 -8.29
N ASP A 186 -0.29 -10.03 -8.24
CA ASP A 186 -0.45 -8.60 -7.98
C ASP A 186 -0.04 -8.23 -6.55
N LEU A 187 -0.37 -9.11 -5.58
CA LEU A 187 0.08 -8.94 -4.20
C LEU A 187 1.60 -9.03 -4.09
N PHE A 188 2.22 -10.00 -4.78
CA PHE A 188 3.68 -10.07 -4.87
C PHE A 188 4.27 -8.77 -5.41
N LEU A 189 3.73 -8.28 -6.53
CA LEU A 189 4.20 -7.05 -7.16
C LEU A 189 4.05 -5.83 -6.25
N ALA A 190 2.88 -5.65 -5.61
CA ALA A 190 2.64 -4.55 -4.67
C ALA A 190 3.69 -4.50 -3.57
N ASN A 191 3.93 -5.66 -2.95
CA ASN A 191 4.85 -5.78 -1.85
C ASN A 191 6.31 -5.61 -2.28
N ILE A 192 6.69 -6.12 -3.45
CA ILE A 192 8.04 -5.90 -3.99
C ILE A 192 8.27 -4.39 -4.19
N LEU A 193 7.31 -3.69 -4.80
CA LEU A 193 7.40 -2.25 -5.06
C LEU A 193 7.34 -1.38 -3.80
N GLN A 194 6.84 -1.92 -2.68
CA GLN A 194 6.84 -1.26 -1.37
C GLN A 194 8.20 -1.31 -0.66
N ARG A 195 9.22 -1.93 -1.27
CA ARG A 195 10.52 -2.11 -0.65
C ARG A 195 11.59 -1.25 -1.29
N PRO A 196 12.54 -0.71 -0.50
CA PRO A 196 13.69 0.02 -1.04
C PRO A 196 14.64 -0.84 -1.88
N ASP A 197 14.64 -2.17 -1.70
CA ASP A 197 15.49 -3.13 -2.43
C ASP A 197 14.76 -3.81 -3.60
N ALA A 198 13.70 -3.19 -4.13
CA ALA A 198 13.03 -3.64 -5.33
C ALA A 198 14.02 -3.63 -6.51
N THR A 199 14.32 -4.81 -7.06
CA THR A 199 15.23 -4.96 -8.21
C THR A 199 14.45 -5.16 -9.50
N PHE A 200 15.00 -4.69 -10.61
CA PHE A 200 14.41 -4.87 -11.93
C PHE A 200 14.06 -6.34 -12.22
N ASP A 201 14.98 -7.27 -11.99
CA ASP A 201 14.79 -8.71 -12.22
C ASP A 201 13.61 -9.29 -11.45
N LEU A 202 13.43 -8.88 -10.19
CA LEU A 202 12.37 -9.40 -9.34
C LEU A 202 11.00 -8.89 -9.79
N VAL A 203 10.92 -7.61 -10.15
CA VAL A 203 9.70 -7.01 -10.69
C VAL A 203 9.36 -7.64 -12.05
N HIS A 204 10.34 -7.75 -12.95
CA HIS A 204 10.19 -8.39 -14.26
C HIS A 204 9.70 -9.83 -14.13
N TYR A 205 10.32 -10.60 -13.23
CA TYR A 205 9.94 -11.98 -12.97
C TYR A 205 8.48 -12.10 -12.55
N VAL A 206 8.00 -11.27 -11.63
CA VAL A 206 6.61 -11.34 -11.15
C VAL A 206 5.62 -10.90 -12.23
N LEU A 207 5.99 -9.93 -13.07
CA LEU A 207 5.22 -9.52 -14.24
C LEU A 207 5.11 -10.63 -15.30
N ASP A 208 6.19 -11.37 -15.56
CA ASP A 208 6.19 -12.53 -16.46
C ASP A 208 5.28 -13.66 -15.99
N HIS A 209 4.97 -13.71 -14.69
CA HIS A 209 4.13 -14.74 -14.10
C HIS A 209 2.74 -14.21 -13.69
N GLY A 210 2.21 -13.26 -14.46
CA GLY A 210 0.79 -12.91 -14.44
C GLY A 210 0.40 -11.78 -13.48
N ALA A 211 1.37 -11.10 -12.85
CA ALA A 211 1.08 -9.84 -12.19
C ALA A 211 0.69 -8.80 -13.24
N ASN A 212 -0.38 -8.05 -12.96
CA ASN A 212 -0.94 -7.08 -13.89
C ASN A 212 -1.02 -5.69 -13.23
N PRO A 213 -0.11 -4.77 -13.59
CA PRO A 213 -0.10 -3.42 -13.04
C PRO A 213 -1.39 -2.64 -13.27
N TYR A 214 -2.08 -2.85 -14.39
CA TYR A 214 -3.35 -2.22 -14.69
C TYR A 214 -4.46 -2.70 -13.75
N ARG A 215 -4.52 -4.02 -13.49
CA ARG A 215 -5.51 -4.60 -12.58
C ARG A 215 -5.33 -4.08 -11.15
N MET A 216 -4.08 -3.92 -10.72
CA MET A 216 -3.74 -3.32 -9.41
C MET A 216 -4.26 -1.89 -9.24
N GLN A 217 -4.41 -1.14 -10.33
CA GLN A 217 -4.99 0.21 -10.28
C GLN A 217 -6.50 0.19 -10.05
N GLY A 218 -7.19 -0.89 -10.45
CA GLY A 218 -8.64 -1.01 -10.38
C GLY A 218 -9.20 -1.57 -9.06
N THR A 219 -8.38 -2.20 -8.22
CA THR A 219 -8.84 -2.84 -6.98
C THR A 219 -9.37 -1.79 -5.99
N HIS A 220 -10.51 -2.05 -5.34
CA HIS A 220 -11.27 -1.08 -4.53
C HIS A 220 -10.56 -0.56 -3.26
N HIS A 221 -9.31 -0.94 -3.02
CA HIS A 221 -8.58 -0.54 -1.83
C HIS A 221 -7.77 0.73 -2.07
N ALA A 222 -7.49 1.48 -1.00
CA ALA A 222 -6.63 2.67 -0.99
C ALA A 222 -5.16 2.38 -1.36
N SER A 223 -4.87 1.23 -1.98
CA SER A 223 -3.54 0.89 -2.47
C SER A 223 -3.14 1.86 -3.57
N SER A 224 -1.99 2.50 -3.38
CA SER A 224 -1.35 3.31 -4.41
C SER A 224 -1.16 2.50 -5.69
N CYS A 225 -1.24 3.15 -6.86
CA CYS A 225 -0.94 2.44 -8.10
C CYS A 225 0.53 1.96 -8.13
N PRO A 226 0.88 0.91 -8.90
CA PRO A 226 2.24 0.36 -8.94
C PRO A 226 3.31 1.41 -9.27
N LEU A 227 3.00 2.34 -10.19
CA LEU A 227 3.90 3.43 -10.54
C LEU A 227 4.19 4.35 -9.34
N VAL A 228 3.17 4.71 -8.56
CA VAL A 228 3.33 5.51 -7.34
C VAL A 228 4.11 4.73 -6.27
N MET A 229 3.87 3.43 -6.12
CA MET A 229 4.65 2.60 -5.19
C MET A 229 6.15 2.61 -5.55
N ALA A 230 6.47 2.47 -6.84
CA ALA A 230 7.85 2.53 -7.33
C ALA A 230 8.50 3.89 -7.02
N MET A 231 7.76 5.00 -7.25
CA MET A 231 8.24 6.35 -6.94
C MET A 231 8.50 6.56 -5.44
N LEU A 232 7.54 6.18 -4.58
CA LEU A 232 7.61 6.35 -3.13
C LEU A 232 8.82 5.62 -2.53
N ASN A 233 9.14 4.43 -3.05
CA ASN A 233 10.26 3.64 -2.59
C ASN A 233 11.57 3.93 -3.32
N ARG A 234 11.58 4.95 -4.19
CA ARG A 234 12.76 5.35 -4.99
C ARG A 234 13.37 4.18 -5.75
N ALA A 235 12.51 3.33 -6.31
CA ALA A 235 12.91 2.21 -7.14
C ALA A 235 13.73 2.71 -8.35
N GLU A 236 14.50 1.80 -8.95
CA GLU A 236 15.24 2.07 -10.18
C GLU A 236 14.30 2.63 -11.26
N PRO A 237 14.67 3.72 -11.98
CA PRO A 237 13.83 4.28 -13.03
C PRO A 237 13.34 3.24 -14.05
N GLU A 238 14.17 2.26 -14.39
CA GLU A 238 13.87 1.18 -15.33
C GLU A 238 12.64 0.36 -14.90
N ILE A 239 12.40 0.21 -13.60
CA ILE A 239 11.19 -0.44 -13.06
C ILE A 239 9.94 0.34 -13.47
N PHE A 240 9.99 1.68 -13.48
CA PHE A 240 8.88 2.51 -13.90
C PHE A 240 8.54 2.31 -15.39
N ASP A 241 9.57 2.28 -16.25
CA ASP A 241 9.39 2.03 -17.68
C ASP A 241 8.85 0.62 -17.93
N LEU A 242 9.35 -0.37 -17.18
CA LEU A 242 8.87 -1.74 -17.24
C LEU A 242 7.39 -1.84 -16.85
N LEU A 243 6.97 -1.18 -15.77
CA LEU A 243 5.57 -1.17 -15.35
C LEU A 243 4.65 -0.57 -16.41
N LEU A 244 5.07 0.54 -17.03
CA LEU A 244 4.33 1.15 -18.15
C LEU A 244 4.29 0.22 -19.37
N ALA A 245 5.41 -0.41 -19.74
CA ALA A 245 5.48 -1.39 -20.82
C ALA A 245 4.60 -2.62 -20.57
N ARG A 246 4.32 -2.95 -19.31
CA ARG A 246 3.37 -4.00 -18.89
C ARG A 246 1.95 -3.49 -18.62
N GLY A 247 1.62 -2.30 -19.11
CA GLY A 247 0.25 -1.78 -19.14
C GLY A 247 -0.18 -0.95 -17.93
N ALA A 248 0.73 -0.56 -17.03
CA ALA A 248 0.38 0.40 -15.98
C ALA A 248 -0.13 1.71 -16.61
N SER A 249 -1.24 2.26 -16.10
CA SER A 249 -1.75 3.55 -16.55
C SER A 249 -0.92 4.70 -15.97
N ILE A 250 -0.37 5.56 -16.84
CA ILE A 250 0.33 6.79 -16.43
C ILE A 250 -0.60 7.80 -15.74
N HIS A 251 -1.89 7.74 -16.05
CA HIS A 251 -2.92 8.59 -15.44
C HIS A 251 -3.47 8.01 -14.13
N GLY A 252 -2.95 6.87 -13.68
CA GLY A 252 -3.47 6.17 -12.51
C GLY A 252 -4.92 5.73 -12.69
N ARG A 253 -5.61 5.56 -11.56
CA ARG A 253 -7.04 5.25 -11.52
C ARG A 253 -7.85 6.55 -11.51
N ARG A 254 -8.93 6.60 -12.29
CA ARG A 254 -9.98 7.63 -12.12
C ARG A 254 -10.70 7.38 -10.80
N PHE A 255 -10.30 8.07 -9.74
CA PHE A 255 -10.69 7.76 -8.37
C PHE A 255 -12.09 8.31 -8.01
N HIS A 256 -12.76 7.63 -7.08
CA HIS A 256 -14.00 8.09 -6.42
C HIS A 256 -13.61 8.89 -5.18
N PRO A 257 -14.15 10.09 -4.92
CA PRO A 257 -13.66 11.00 -3.87
C PRO A 257 -13.43 10.27 -2.53
N GLY A 258 -12.20 10.22 -2.02
CA GLY A 258 -11.88 9.36 -0.87
C GLY A 258 -10.55 9.58 -0.13
N PRO A 259 -9.47 10.09 -0.74
CA PRO A 259 -8.28 10.50 0.00
C PRO A 259 -8.11 12.02 0.06
N ASP A 260 -7.54 12.51 1.17
CA ASP A 260 -7.18 13.92 1.38
C ASP A 260 -6.15 14.44 0.37
N ARG A 261 -5.46 13.55 -0.37
CA ARG A 261 -4.46 13.89 -1.37
C ARG A 261 -4.52 13.00 -2.62
N PRO A 262 -4.31 13.54 -3.83
CA PRO A 262 -4.28 12.78 -5.09
C PRO A 262 -2.95 12.05 -5.30
N SER A 263 -2.26 11.66 -4.23
CA SER A 263 -0.94 11.00 -4.25
C SER A 263 -0.96 9.64 -4.95
N HIS A 264 -2.13 9.05 -5.17
CA HIS A 264 -2.31 7.80 -5.91
C HIS A 264 -2.17 7.98 -7.43
N ILE A 265 -2.19 9.20 -7.95
CA ILE A 265 -2.01 9.52 -9.37
C ILE A 265 -0.52 9.78 -9.64
N PRO A 266 0.11 9.10 -10.62
CA PRO A 266 1.55 9.19 -10.87
C PRO A 266 2.07 10.63 -11.03
N ILE A 267 1.40 11.48 -11.80
CA ILE A 267 1.89 12.86 -12.02
C ILE A 267 1.81 13.74 -10.77
N PHE A 268 0.85 13.50 -9.87
CA PHE A 268 0.77 14.21 -8.59
C PHE A 268 1.85 13.74 -7.61
N MET A 269 2.10 12.43 -7.56
CA MET A 269 3.23 11.91 -6.78
C MET A 269 4.56 12.41 -7.31
N ALA A 270 4.73 12.41 -8.63
CA ALA A 270 5.93 12.93 -9.27
C ALA A 270 6.15 14.41 -8.98
N ALA A 271 5.08 15.22 -9.00
CA ALA A 271 5.12 16.63 -8.61
C ALA A 271 5.51 16.82 -7.13
N HIS A 272 4.95 16.02 -6.24
CA HIS A 272 5.30 16.02 -4.81
C HIS A 272 6.79 15.69 -4.59
N LEU A 273 7.29 14.64 -5.25
CA LEU A 273 8.68 14.23 -5.13
C LEU A 273 9.66 15.17 -5.83
N MET A 274 9.21 15.96 -6.81
CA MET A 274 10.05 16.93 -7.51
C MET A 274 10.60 18.00 -6.56
N ALA A 275 9.83 18.42 -5.56
CA ALA A 275 10.31 19.36 -4.54
C ALA A 275 11.45 18.78 -3.69
N ASP A 276 11.41 17.48 -3.40
CA ASP A 276 12.37 16.81 -2.52
C ASP A 276 13.61 16.26 -3.25
N LEU A 277 13.45 15.79 -4.48
CA LEU A 277 14.50 15.12 -5.26
C LEU A 277 15.18 16.01 -6.30
N GLY A 278 14.60 17.18 -6.60
CA GLY A 278 15.04 18.06 -7.68
C GLY A 278 14.68 17.54 -9.08
N LEU A 279 15.01 18.29 -10.13
CA LEU A 279 14.61 18.00 -11.52
C LEU A 279 15.32 16.79 -12.14
N GLU A 280 16.63 16.68 -11.95
CA GLU A 280 17.46 15.64 -12.59
C GLU A 280 17.04 14.22 -12.18
N ARG A 281 16.53 14.08 -10.96
CA ARG A 281 15.99 12.83 -10.42
C ARG A 281 14.47 12.83 -10.36
N SER A 282 13.81 13.82 -10.98
CA SER A 282 12.37 13.94 -10.90
C SER A 282 11.70 12.86 -11.75
N TRP A 283 10.83 12.09 -11.10
CA TRP A 283 9.81 11.29 -11.76
C TRP A 283 8.91 12.13 -12.67
N MET A 284 8.91 13.45 -12.50
CA MET A 284 8.08 14.40 -13.24
C MET A 284 8.38 14.39 -14.74
N LEU A 285 9.65 14.54 -15.13
CA LEU A 285 10.05 14.46 -16.55
C LEU A 285 9.68 13.12 -17.16
N LYS A 286 9.79 12.04 -16.38
CA LYS A 286 9.45 10.68 -16.82
C LYS A 286 7.96 10.52 -17.05
N CYS A 287 7.12 11.04 -16.15
CA CYS A 287 5.67 11.05 -16.33
C CYS A 287 5.27 11.80 -17.61
N LEU A 288 5.83 12.99 -17.83
CA LEU A 288 5.53 13.80 -19.01
C LEU A 288 5.97 13.11 -20.31
N LYS A 289 7.16 12.50 -20.33
CA LYS A 289 7.66 11.72 -21.47
C LYS A 289 6.68 10.62 -21.88
N HIS A 290 6.01 10.00 -20.91
CA HIS A 290 5.03 8.93 -21.13
C HIS A 290 3.59 9.43 -21.29
N GLY A 291 3.41 10.72 -21.60
CA GLY A 291 2.10 11.29 -21.94
C GLY A 291 1.24 11.69 -20.74
N ALA A 292 1.80 11.78 -19.53
CA ALA A 292 1.06 12.35 -18.41
C ALA A 292 0.67 13.80 -18.71
N MET A 293 -0.56 14.19 -18.38
CA MET A 293 -1.07 15.54 -18.64
C MET A 293 -0.55 16.51 -17.57
N ILE A 294 0.15 17.57 -17.99
CA ILE A 294 0.66 18.61 -17.07
C ILE A 294 -0.48 19.25 -16.23
N ASN A 295 -1.66 19.41 -16.83
CA ASN A 295 -2.88 19.94 -16.21
C ASN A 295 -3.85 18.82 -15.78
N HIS A 296 -3.34 17.66 -15.35
CA HIS A 296 -4.21 16.58 -14.88
C HIS A 296 -5.04 17.04 -13.69
N THR A 297 -6.36 16.89 -13.76
CA THR A 297 -7.26 17.32 -12.68
C THR A 297 -7.53 16.17 -11.72
N ALA A 298 -7.46 16.43 -10.42
CA ALA A 298 -7.95 15.51 -9.40
C ALA A 298 -8.93 16.22 -8.46
N CYS A 299 -10.05 15.57 -8.13
CA CYS A 299 -10.99 16.08 -7.14
C CYS A 299 -10.49 15.71 -5.74
N ILE A 300 -10.23 16.72 -4.91
CA ILE A 300 -9.89 16.56 -3.50
C ILE A 300 -11.10 16.95 -2.65
N LEU A 301 -11.41 16.10 -1.68
CA LEU A 301 -12.32 16.44 -0.58
C LEU A 301 -11.53 17.23 0.46
N HIS A 302 -11.74 18.55 0.55
CA HIS A 302 -11.20 19.31 1.67
C HIS A 302 -12.18 19.24 2.85
N GLN A 303 -11.83 18.45 3.87
CA GLN A 303 -12.51 18.55 5.16
C GLN A 303 -11.97 19.76 5.90
N HIS A 304 -12.76 20.83 6.00
CA HIS A 304 -12.42 21.97 6.85
C HIS A 304 -12.12 21.48 8.27
N ARG A 305 -10.86 21.58 8.69
CA ARG A 305 -10.41 21.20 10.04
C ARG A 305 -10.89 22.16 11.14
N ARG A 306 -11.49 23.30 10.77
CA ARG A 306 -11.86 24.37 11.71
C ARG A 306 -13.36 24.37 11.94
N GLY A 307 -13.78 23.69 13.01
CA GLY A 307 -15.12 23.79 13.56
C GLY A 307 -15.45 22.61 14.45
N ARG A 308 -15.25 22.76 15.77
CA ARG A 308 -15.92 21.92 16.79
C ARG A 308 -17.44 22.23 16.89
N GLY A 309 -18.01 22.89 15.89
CA GLY A 309 -19.44 23.15 15.76
C GLY A 309 -20.05 22.08 14.87
N THR A 310 -21.22 21.58 15.26
CA THR A 310 -21.96 20.47 14.63
C THR A 310 -22.47 20.73 13.20
N ASP A 311 -22.06 21.82 12.55
CA ASP A 311 -22.45 22.12 11.18
C ASP A 311 -21.63 21.30 10.19
N LYS A 312 -22.22 20.16 9.81
CA LYS A 312 -21.75 19.23 8.77
C LYS A 312 -21.77 19.83 7.35
N THR A 313 -21.88 21.13 7.19
CA THR A 313 -22.36 21.79 5.97
C THR A 313 -21.30 22.68 5.34
N ALA A 314 -20.28 22.04 4.75
CA ALA A 314 -19.70 22.39 3.45
C ALA A 314 -18.40 21.60 3.26
N GLN A 315 -18.51 20.37 2.74
CA GLN A 315 -17.34 19.76 2.12
C GLN A 315 -17.01 20.61 0.88
N LYS A 316 -15.95 21.40 0.95
CA LYS A 316 -15.47 22.13 -0.22
C LYS A 316 -14.65 21.15 -1.06
N HIS A 317 -15.10 20.96 -2.30
CA HIS A 317 -14.35 20.22 -3.30
C HIS A 317 -13.45 21.18 -4.05
N TYR A 318 -12.18 20.83 -4.21
CA TYR A 318 -11.25 21.60 -5.05
C TYR A 318 -10.63 20.69 -6.11
N ILE A 319 -10.44 21.24 -7.31
CA ILE A 319 -9.62 20.62 -8.34
C ILE A 319 -8.17 20.96 -8.00
N ALA A 320 -7.38 19.93 -7.71
CA ALA A 320 -5.94 20.10 -7.65
C ALA A 320 -5.36 19.80 -9.03
N PHE A 321 -4.45 20.66 -9.48
CA PHE A 321 -3.46 20.35 -10.49
C PHE A 321 -2.17 19.80 -9.84
N PRO A 322 -1.30 19.10 -10.61
CA PRO A 322 -0.07 18.56 -10.07
C PRO A 322 0.85 19.63 -9.45
N ILE A 323 0.84 20.86 -9.97
CA ILE A 323 1.58 21.99 -9.39
C ILE A 323 1.18 22.29 -7.93
N TYR A 324 -0.09 22.07 -7.53
CA TYR A 324 -0.49 22.20 -6.13
C TYR A 324 0.17 21.13 -5.27
N ALA A 325 0.33 19.91 -5.76
CA ALA A 325 1.04 18.86 -5.02
C ALA A 325 2.54 19.18 -4.84
N PHE A 326 3.15 19.82 -5.84
CA PHE A 326 4.52 20.35 -5.77
C PHE A 326 4.66 21.47 -4.73
N LEU A 327 3.75 22.44 -4.73
CA LEU A 327 3.73 23.50 -3.70
C LEU A 327 3.35 22.94 -2.32
N ASP A 328 2.51 21.92 -2.27
CA ASP A 328 2.10 21.27 -1.01
C ASP A 328 3.23 20.42 -0.39
N SER A 329 4.21 19.94 -1.17
CA SER A 329 5.36 19.19 -0.61
C SER A 329 6.23 20.02 0.32
N TYR A 330 6.26 21.35 0.18
CA TYR A 330 6.98 22.20 1.11
C TYR A 330 6.27 22.18 2.48
N SER A 331 6.83 21.46 3.45
CA SER A 331 6.30 21.40 4.82
C SER A 331 6.70 22.61 5.66
N LYS A 332 7.86 23.20 5.33
CA LYS A 332 8.36 24.47 5.84
C LYS A 332 8.87 25.27 4.65
N TRP A 333 8.67 26.58 4.69
CA TRP A 333 9.08 27.44 3.60
C TRP A 333 10.56 27.86 3.64
N THR A 334 11.29 27.52 4.69
CA THR A 334 12.70 27.89 4.80
C THR A 334 13.54 27.25 3.69
N LEU A 335 14.13 28.07 2.82
CA LEU A 335 15.15 27.67 1.84
C LEU A 335 16.49 27.43 2.54
N GLN A 336 16.56 26.51 3.51
CA GLN A 336 17.86 26.13 4.07
C GLN A 336 18.55 25.08 3.17
N PRO A 337 19.77 25.35 2.66
CA PRO A 337 20.61 24.33 2.04
C PRO A 337 21.08 23.31 3.10
N PRO A 338 21.41 22.04 2.72
CA PRO A 338 22.04 21.64 1.46
C PRO A 338 21.35 20.45 0.75
N SER A 339 20.03 20.27 0.89
CA SER A 339 19.34 19.20 0.15
C SER A 339 19.11 19.58 -1.32
N PRO A 340 19.16 18.62 -2.27
CA PRO A 340 18.99 18.84 -3.72
C PRO A 340 17.52 19.16 -4.09
N LYS A 341 16.95 20.20 -3.47
CA LYS A 341 15.59 20.66 -3.69
C LYS A 341 15.61 21.69 -4.81
N ILE A 342 14.65 21.59 -5.72
CA ILE A 342 14.36 22.69 -6.62
C ILE A 342 13.77 23.85 -5.80
N GLY A 343 14.21 25.08 -6.06
CA GLY A 343 13.60 26.27 -5.48
C GLY A 343 12.14 26.41 -5.93
N PRO A 344 11.22 26.95 -5.11
CA PRO A 344 9.82 27.08 -5.50
C PRO A 344 9.63 27.90 -6.78
N ILE A 345 10.35 29.02 -6.94
CA ILE A 345 10.30 29.85 -8.17
C ILE A 345 10.74 29.06 -9.39
N ASP A 346 11.88 28.37 -9.32
CA ASP A 346 12.39 27.57 -10.45
C ASP A 346 11.46 26.41 -10.79
N GLY A 347 10.81 25.83 -9.77
CA GLY A 347 9.74 24.85 -9.98
C GLY A 347 8.54 25.45 -10.69
N ILE A 348 8.04 26.60 -10.26
CA ILE A 348 6.92 27.28 -10.92
C ILE A 348 7.29 27.62 -12.37
N LYS A 349 8.51 28.12 -12.64
CA LYS A 349 9.02 28.34 -14.00
C LYS A 349 8.98 27.06 -14.83
N PHE A 350 9.50 25.95 -14.29
CA PHE A 350 9.45 24.65 -14.97
C PHE A 350 8.02 24.25 -15.38
N TRP A 351 7.03 24.49 -14.51
CA TRP A 351 5.63 24.19 -14.81
C TRP A 351 5.06 25.12 -15.89
N LEU A 352 5.32 26.42 -15.79
CA LEU A 352 4.91 27.44 -16.77
C LEU A 352 5.48 27.17 -18.16
N ASP A 353 6.77 26.86 -18.24
CA ASP A 353 7.46 26.55 -19.49
C ASP A 353 6.88 25.30 -20.20
N ARG A 354 6.12 24.48 -19.45
CA ARG A 354 5.46 23.26 -19.95
C ARG A 354 3.96 23.43 -20.14
N GLY A 355 3.45 24.66 -20.09
CA GLY A 355 2.06 24.98 -20.35
C GLY A 355 1.11 24.57 -19.21
N VAL A 356 1.58 24.63 -17.95
CA VAL A 356 0.64 24.60 -16.82
C VAL A 356 -0.31 25.80 -16.93
N VAL A 357 -1.58 25.59 -16.62
CA VAL A 357 -2.58 26.64 -16.64
C VAL A 357 -2.92 27.04 -15.21
N ILE A 358 -2.71 28.32 -14.88
CA ILE A 358 -2.82 28.86 -13.50
C ILE A 358 -4.07 29.78 -13.35
N GLY A 359 -4.64 30.24 -14.46
CA GLY A 359 -5.78 31.17 -14.48
C GLY A 359 -7.15 30.49 -14.41
N ALA A 360 -8.16 31.26 -13.95
CA ALA A 360 -9.55 30.82 -13.82
C ALA A 360 -10.20 30.41 -15.15
N ASP A 361 -9.83 31.07 -16.24
CA ASP A 361 -10.37 30.82 -17.60
C ASP A 361 -9.87 29.52 -18.22
N GLY A 362 -8.94 28.85 -17.53
CA GLY A 362 -8.08 27.85 -18.11
C GLY A 362 -8.34 26.42 -17.66
N ILE A 363 -9.42 26.14 -16.93
CA ILE A 363 -9.79 24.77 -16.57
C ILE A 363 -10.03 24.01 -17.89
N PRO A 364 -9.14 23.09 -18.29
CA PRO A 364 -9.29 22.41 -19.57
C PRO A 364 -10.60 21.65 -19.54
N ASP A 365 -11.42 21.80 -20.58
CA ASP A 365 -12.58 20.95 -20.76
C ASP A 365 -12.07 19.50 -20.73
N SER A 366 -12.45 18.77 -19.69
CA SER A 366 -11.79 17.55 -19.20
C SER A 366 -11.87 16.32 -20.12
N GLY A 367 -12.01 16.54 -21.43
CA GLY A 367 -12.11 15.49 -22.44
C GLY A 367 -13.34 14.62 -22.23
N GLY A 368 -14.46 15.20 -21.79
CA GLY A 368 -15.78 14.53 -21.75
C GLY A 368 -15.98 13.50 -20.64
N THR A 369 -15.14 13.47 -19.60
CA THR A 369 -15.28 12.45 -18.53
C THR A 369 -15.51 13.01 -17.13
N ALA A 370 -15.30 14.31 -16.89
CA ALA A 370 -15.73 14.93 -15.65
C ALA A 370 -17.26 15.14 -15.71
N ARG A 371 -18.00 14.33 -14.94
CA ARG A 371 -19.45 14.47 -14.80
C ARG A 371 -19.83 15.91 -14.40
N PRO A 372 -21.03 16.39 -14.72
CA PRO A 372 -21.55 17.71 -14.30
C PRO A 372 -21.65 17.94 -12.77
N ILE A 373 -21.22 16.98 -11.95
CA ILE A 373 -21.11 17.07 -10.48
C ILE A 373 -20.13 18.18 -10.05
N TYR A 374 -19.30 18.69 -10.97
CA TYR A 374 -18.30 19.72 -10.70
C TYR A 374 -18.77 21.17 -10.93
N ARG A 375 -20.06 21.40 -11.24
CA ARG A 375 -20.63 22.75 -11.23
C ARG A 375 -20.58 23.31 -9.80
N GLY A 376 -19.60 24.17 -9.53
CA GLY A 376 -19.37 24.77 -8.21
C GLY A 376 -18.01 24.46 -7.58
N ILE A 377 -17.15 23.68 -8.24
CA ILE A 377 -15.75 23.60 -7.80
C ILE A 377 -14.99 24.85 -8.24
N MET A 378 -14.49 25.59 -7.27
CA MET A 378 -13.59 26.71 -7.53
C MET A 378 -12.14 26.21 -7.67
N LEU A 379 -11.44 26.69 -8.69
CA LEU A 379 -9.99 26.56 -8.73
C LEU A 379 -9.41 27.68 -7.87
N ARG A 380 -8.79 27.34 -6.73
CA ARG A 380 -8.18 28.34 -5.87
C ARG A 380 -6.84 28.80 -6.47
N PRO A 381 -6.60 30.08 -6.77
CA PRO A 381 -5.31 30.50 -7.31
C PRO A 381 -4.13 30.08 -6.42
N LEU A 382 -2.98 29.79 -7.03
CA LEU A 382 -1.82 29.23 -6.30
C LEU A 382 -1.32 30.14 -5.18
N ALA A 383 -1.37 31.46 -5.38
CA ALA A 383 -1.01 32.44 -4.35
C ALA A 383 -1.94 32.31 -3.13
N CYS A 384 -3.26 32.26 -3.34
CA CYS A 384 -4.24 32.05 -2.27
C CYS A 384 -3.93 30.75 -1.52
N PHE A 385 -3.75 29.65 -2.26
CA PHE A 385 -3.47 28.32 -1.69
C PHE A 385 -2.25 28.34 -0.75
N LEU A 386 -1.17 29.05 -1.15
CA LEU A 386 0.02 29.18 -0.33
C LEU A 386 -0.22 30.03 0.92
N ILE A 387 -0.97 31.13 0.79
CA ILE A 387 -1.32 32.00 1.92
C ILE A 387 -2.19 31.24 2.94
N ASP A 388 -3.18 30.47 2.53
CA ASP A 388 -3.99 29.68 3.47
C ASP A 388 -3.15 28.65 4.22
N LYS A 389 -2.19 28.05 3.52
CA LYS A 389 -1.38 26.98 4.05
C LYS A 389 -0.37 27.48 5.08
N PHE A 390 0.30 28.59 4.80
CA PHE A 390 1.40 29.10 5.62
C PHE A 390 1.03 30.31 6.48
N GLY A 391 -0.11 30.94 6.23
CA GLY A 391 -0.56 32.17 6.87
C GLY A 391 0.03 33.42 6.22
N ILE A 392 -0.71 34.54 6.29
CA ILE A 392 -0.26 35.84 5.76
C ILE A 392 1.02 36.33 6.43
N GLY A 393 1.22 36.02 7.72
CA GLY A 393 2.43 36.35 8.46
C GLY A 393 3.71 35.79 7.81
N LYS A 394 3.59 34.76 6.95
CA LYS A 394 4.74 34.21 6.24
C LYS A 394 5.31 35.13 5.16
N LEU A 395 4.60 36.20 4.77
CA LEU A 395 5.13 37.25 3.89
C LEU A 395 6.33 37.99 4.46
N ALA A 396 6.59 37.91 5.77
CA ALA A 396 7.82 38.44 6.37
C ALA A 396 9.09 37.70 5.85
N ASP A 397 8.94 36.49 5.31
CA ASP A 397 10.01 35.70 4.71
C ASP A 397 10.22 36.12 3.25
N ASP A 398 11.45 36.54 2.91
CA ASP A 398 11.79 37.10 1.60
C ASP A 398 11.53 36.11 0.45
N ASP A 399 11.84 34.83 0.66
CA ASP A 399 11.66 33.80 -0.36
C ASP A 399 10.16 33.50 -0.57
N PHE A 400 9.38 33.50 0.51
CA PHE A 400 7.91 33.34 0.42
C PHE A 400 7.30 34.51 -0.32
N PHE A 401 7.67 35.72 0.08
CA PHE A 401 7.18 36.93 -0.55
C PHE A 401 7.53 36.96 -2.05
N ALA A 402 8.76 36.62 -2.43
CA ALA A 402 9.18 36.57 -3.83
C ALA A 402 8.33 35.61 -4.66
N VAL A 403 7.93 34.47 -4.09
CA VAL A 403 7.06 33.49 -4.77
C VAL A 403 5.62 33.98 -4.90
N ILE A 404 5.05 34.56 -3.83
CA ILE A 404 3.70 35.15 -3.90
C ILE A 404 3.66 36.27 -4.92
N LYS A 405 4.67 37.15 -4.90
CA LYS A 405 4.85 38.23 -5.89
C LYS A 405 4.95 37.68 -7.31
N TYR A 406 5.75 36.63 -7.51
CA TYR A 406 5.90 35.97 -8.80
C TYR A 406 4.56 35.41 -9.29
N LEU A 407 3.82 34.69 -8.44
CA LEU A 407 2.51 34.12 -8.78
C LEU A 407 1.44 35.18 -9.05
N ALA A 408 1.45 36.30 -8.31
CA ALA A 408 0.53 37.43 -8.53
C ALA A 408 0.66 38.00 -9.96
N GLY A 409 1.87 38.00 -10.52
CA GLY A 409 2.13 38.44 -11.89
C GLY A 409 1.51 37.57 -12.99
N PHE A 410 1.03 36.35 -12.68
CA PHE A 410 0.39 35.45 -13.65
C PHE A 410 -1.14 35.56 -13.68
N GLY A 411 -1.71 36.61 -13.07
CA GLY A 411 -3.12 36.95 -13.21
C GLY A 411 -4.02 36.24 -12.19
N VAL A 412 -3.90 36.61 -10.92
CA VAL A 412 -4.92 36.29 -9.91
C VAL A 412 -6.15 37.14 -10.21
N ASP A 413 -7.29 36.51 -10.47
CA ASP A 413 -8.54 37.25 -10.68
C ASP A 413 -8.94 38.02 -9.41
N SER A 414 -9.30 39.29 -9.58
CA SER A 414 -9.86 40.20 -8.58
C SER A 414 -10.88 39.57 -7.62
N ASN A 415 -11.76 38.68 -8.07
CA ASN A 415 -12.72 38.01 -7.19
C ASN A 415 -12.04 37.10 -6.16
N HIS A 416 -10.98 36.38 -6.57
CA HIS A 416 -10.22 35.53 -5.66
C HIS A 416 -9.38 36.33 -4.67
N VAL A 417 -8.95 37.54 -5.09
CA VAL A 417 -8.27 38.49 -4.20
C VAL A 417 -9.23 38.96 -3.11
N LEU A 418 -10.48 39.27 -3.45
CA LEU A 418 -11.51 39.62 -2.47
C LEU A 418 -11.79 38.50 -1.47
N ASP A 419 -11.84 37.24 -1.95
CA ASP A 419 -12.01 36.09 -1.07
C ASP A 419 -10.80 35.90 -0.13
N MET A 420 -9.57 36.10 -0.64
CA MET A 420 -8.36 36.10 0.21
C MET A 420 -8.47 37.17 1.29
N LEU A 421 -8.82 38.40 0.91
CA LEU A 421 -8.94 39.52 1.84
C LEU A 421 -9.96 39.26 2.92
N ARG A 422 -11.14 38.73 2.57
CA ARG A 422 -12.17 38.39 3.55
C ARG A 422 -11.70 37.30 4.52
N GLU A 423 -11.04 36.27 4.02
CA GLU A 423 -10.59 35.15 4.86
C GLU A 423 -9.37 35.51 5.73
N SER A 424 -8.52 36.44 5.30
CA SER A 424 -7.29 36.82 6.02
C SER A 424 -7.34 38.21 6.67
N HIS A 425 -8.48 38.90 6.68
CA HIS A 425 -8.57 40.29 7.15
C HIS A 425 -8.14 40.45 8.61
N GLU A 426 -8.64 39.59 9.50
CA GLU A 426 -8.29 39.64 10.92
C GLU A 426 -6.79 39.36 11.13
N GLU A 427 -6.23 38.39 10.39
CA GLU A 427 -4.80 38.07 10.44
C GLU A 427 -3.95 39.24 9.91
N TYR A 428 -4.42 39.94 8.88
CA TYR A 428 -3.77 41.13 8.31
C TYR A 428 -3.70 42.28 9.32
N LEU A 429 -4.81 42.59 9.99
CA LEU A 429 -4.87 43.67 10.98
C LEU A 429 -3.93 43.43 12.17
N GLN A 430 -3.67 42.16 12.49
CA GLN A 430 -2.75 41.76 13.56
C GLN A 430 -1.31 41.53 13.09
N ALA A 431 -1.06 41.60 11.77
CA ALA A 431 0.25 41.35 11.21
C ALA A 431 1.22 42.52 11.46
N SER A 432 2.52 42.25 11.39
CA SER A 432 3.55 43.29 11.46
C SER A 432 3.48 44.23 10.25
N GLU A 433 3.94 45.47 10.40
CA GLU A 433 3.99 46.48 9.32
C GLU A 433 4.65 45.95 8.03
N VAL A 434 5.74 45.19 8.14
CA VAL A 434 6.42 44.57 6.97
C VAL A 434 5.49 43.62 6.21
N VAL A 435 4.67 42.84 6.91
CA VAL A 435 3.70 41.92 6.29
C VAL A 435 2.58 42.70 5.64
N GLN A 436 2.09 43.77 6.29
CA GLN A 436 1.04 44.63 5.74
C GLN A 436 1.51 45.30 4.44
N GLN A 437 2.69 45.93 4.45
CA GLN A 437 3.28 46.56 3.27
C GLN A 437 3.46 45.57 2.11
N ARG A 438 4.00 44.38 2.39
CA ARG A 438 4.18 43.33 1.38
C ARG A 438 2.85 42.80 0.83
N TRP A 439 1.84 42.71 1.68
CA TRP A 439 0.50 42.32 1.25
C TRP A 439 -0.11 43.37 0.33
N GLU A 440 -0.04 44.64 0.69
CA GLU A 440 -0.49 45.76 -0.15
C GLU A 440 0.25 45.78 -1.50
N GLU A 441 1.54 45.47 -1.52
CA GLU A 441 2.31 45.35 -2.77
C GLU A 441 1.76 44.23 -3.67
N VAL A 442 1.44 43.06 -3.11
CA VAL A 442 0.82 41.95 -3.86
C VAL A 442 -0.56 42.34 -4.39
N LEU A 443 -1.36 43.05 -3.60
CA LEU A 443 -2.67 43.55 -4.01
C LEU A 443 -2.56 44.60 -5.14
N GLY A 444 -1.59 45.50 -5.04
CA GLY A 444 -1.32 46.49 -6.09
C GLY A 444 -0.96 45.82 -7.42
N MET A 445 -0.23 44.70 -7.40
CA MET A 445 0.12 43.96 -8.62
C MET A 445 -1.09 43.34 -9.34
N VAL A 446 -2.16 43.04 -8.61
CA VAL A 446 -3.41 42.51 -9.16
C VAL A 446 -4.43 43.62 -9.42
N GLY A 447 -4.00 44.89 -9.34
CA GLY A 447 -4.85 46.06 -9.59
C GLY A 447 -5.85 46.35 -8.48
N PHE A 448 -5.62 45.84 -7.27
CA PHE A 448 -6.53 45.99 -6.14
C PHE A 448 -6.05 47.07 -5.17
N ASP A 449 -6.93 48.04 -4.87
CA ASP A 449 -6.66 49.09 -3.88
C ASP A 449 -7.23 48.68 -2.51
N TYR A 450 -6.33 48.30 -1.59
CA TYR A 450 -6.71 47.88 -0.25
C TYR A 450 -7.30 49.02 0.59
N GLY A 451 -6.82 50.26 0.41
CA GLY A 451 -7.31 51.42 1.15
C GLY A 451 -8.77 51.70 0.83
N LEU A 452 -9.13 51.62 -0.45
CA LEU A 452 -10.51 51.76 -0.91
C LEU A 452 -11.41 50.66 -0.34
N TRP A 453 -10.96 49.41 -0.37
CA TRP A 453 -11.73 48.27 0.15
C TRP A 453 -11.91 48.31 1.66
N SER A 454 -10.85 48.64 2.41
CA SER A 454 -10.91 48.77 3.86
C SER A 454 -11.86 49.89 4.29
N ALA A 455 -11.88 51.01 3.56
CA ALA A 455 -12.83 52.09 3.81
C ALA A 455 -14.28 51.66 3.53
N ALA A 456 -14.51 50.87 2.48
CA ALA A 456 -15.83 50.33 2.15
C ALA A 456 -16.35 49.38 3.25
N ILE A 457 -15.53 48.45 3.75
CA ILE A 457 -15.93 47.56 4.84
C ILE A 457 -16.20 48.32 6.14
N ALA A 458 -15.36 49.31 6.46
CA ALA A 458 -15.57 50.15 7.64
C ALA A 458 -16.87 50.98 7.57
N SER A 459 -17.44 51.17 6.39
CA SER A 459 -18.73 51.86 6.20
C SER A 459 -19.95 50.93 6.22
N GLU A 460 -19.76 49.61 6.05
CA GLU A 460 -20.82 48.60 6.11
C GLU A 460 -21.05 48.06 7.54
N ILE A 461 -20.08 48.23 8.43
CA ILE A 461 -20.14 47.90 9.87
C ILE A 461 -20.62 49.13 10.64
#